data_AF-A0A699V9C1-F1
#
_entry.id   AF-A0A699V9C1-F1
#
_cell.length_a   1.000
_cell.length_b   1.000
_cell.length_c   1.000
_cell.angle_alpha   90.00
_cell.angle_beta   90.00
_cell.angle_gamma   90.00
#
_symmetry.space_group_name_H-M   'P 1'
#
loop_
_entity.id
_entity.type
_entity.pdbx_description
1 polymer ?
#
loop_
_entity_poly.entity_id
_entity_poly.type
_entity_poly.pdbx_seq_one_letter_code
_entity_poly.pdbx_strand_id
1 'polypeptide(L)'
;KRDCSKLKSKDGGNGNAQGWVYAVGNAKRNGNAAGNPDSNIIMVIFLLNNRYASKFFYTGADRSFVSTAFSSLIDIILTPLDNHYDVELADGKIVGINTIIRGCTLNFLNHPLTIDLMPIELGSFDAIIGMDWLRRHHAVIVCDEKLV
;
A
#
# COMPACT_ATOMS: atom_id res chain seq x y z
N LYS A 1 -5.43 23.71 -11.46
CA LYS A 1 -6.07 22.96 -12.57
C LYS A 1 -4.98 22.10 -13.20
N ARG A 2 -4.98 20.77 -13.01
CA ARG A 2 -4.00 19.90 -13.69
C ARG A 2 -4.72 18.63 -14.14
N ASP A 3 -4.91 18.56 -15.44
CA ASP A 3 -5.36 17.38 -16.17
C ASP A 3 -4.34 16.25 -15.98
N CYS A 4 -4.84 15.07 -15.61
CA CYS A 4 -4.10 13.83 -15.73
C CYS A 4 -4.34 13.27 -17.14
N SER A 5 -3.30 13.29 -17.98
CA SER A 5 -3.37 12.65 -19.30
C SER A 5 -3.34 11.14 -19.14
N LYS A 6 -4.43 10.46 -19.52
CA LYS A 6 -4.49 9.01 -19.62
C LYS A 6 -3.46 8.54 -20.65
N LEU A 7 -2.42 7.84 -20.21
CA LEU A 7 -1.50 7.15 -21.12
C LEU A 7 -2.20 5.88 -21.61
N LYS A 8 -2.56 5.82 -22.91
CA LYS A 8 -2.94 4.56 -23.56
C LYS A 8 -1.67 3.80 -23.93
N SER A 9 -1.46 2.65 -23.29
CA SER A 9 -0.51 1.65 -23.77
C SER A 9 -1.07 1.04 -25.07
N LYS A 10 -0.29 1.07 -26.16
CA LYS A 10 -0.56 0.28 -27.37
C LYS A 10 0.00 -1.11 -27.13
N ASP A 11 -0.89 -2.09 -27.16
CA ASP A 11 -0.56 -3.50 -27.05
C ASP A 11 0.37 -3.95 -28.18
N GLY A 12 1.45 -4.61 -27.80
CA GLY A 12 2.37 -5.31 -28.69
C GLY A 12 2.88 -6.57 -28.02
N GLY A 13 2.04 -7.60 -27.93
CA GLY A 13 2.44 -8.93 -27.45
C GLY A 13 1.34 -9.69 -26.73
N ASN A 14 0.71 -10.59 -27.49
CA ASN A 14 -0.29 -11.61 -27.11
C ASN A 14 -0.25 -12.11 -25.65
N GLY A 15 -1.29 -11.77 -24.87
CA GLY A 15 -1.58 -12.31 -23.55
C GLY A 15 -2.50 -11.36 -22.76
N ASN A 16 -3.76 -11.73 -22.58
CA ASN A 16 -4.80 -10.89 -21.93
C ASN A 16 -4.61 -10.77 -20.40
N ALA A 17 -3.45 -10.32 -19.93
CA ALA A 17 -3.24 -9.95 -18.54
C ALA A 17 -3.55 -8.46 -18.38
N GLN A 18 -4.67 -8.13 -17.72
CA GLN A 18 -4.97 -6.75 -17.31
C GLN A 18 -4.02 -6.33 -16.18
N GLY A 19 -2.80 -5.93 -16.53
CA GLY A 19 -1.85 -5.30 -15.61
C GLY A 19 -2.19 -3.83 -15.40
N TRP A 20 -2.18 -3.36 -14.15
CA TRP A 20 -2.40 -1.95 -13.85
C TRP A 20 -1.06 -1.23 -13.66
N VAL A 21 -0.79 -0.25 -14.54
CA VAL A 21 0.37 0.65 -14.42
C VAL A 21 -0.10 1.95 -13.80
N TYR A 22 0.48 2.33 -12.66
CA TYR A 22 0.19 3.60 -12.00
C TYR A 22 1.47 4.42 -11.89
N ALA A 23 1.53 5.54 -12.62
CA ALA A 23 2.58 6.53 -12.46
C ALA A 23 2.19 7.48 -11.32
N VAL A 24 2.94 7.46 -10.22
CA VAL A 24 2.74 8.40 -9.10
C VAL A 24 3.70 9.57 -9.27
N GLY A 25 3.20 10.67 -9.82
CA GLY A 25 3.95 11.93 -9.90
C GLY A 25 3.93 12.64 -8.54
N ASN A 26 5.13 12.82 -7.95
CA ASN A 26 5.46 13.53 -6.70
C ASN A 26 5.57 12.66 -5.44
N ALA A 27 6.62 11.84 -5.36
CA ALA A 27 7.13 11.35 -4.08
C ALA A 27 7.79 12.52 -3.32
N LYS A 28 7.20 12.99 -2.22
CA LYS A 28 7.82 13.98 -1.34
C LYS A 28 8.75 13.25 -0.37
N ARG A 29 10.07 13.32 -0.57
CA ARG A 29 11.06 12.86 0.42
C ARG A 29 10.89 13.72 1.68
N ASN A 30 10.59 13.12 2.83
CA ASN A 30 10.61 13.83 4.10
C ASN A 30 12.08 14.09 4.45
N GLY A 31 12.52 15.34 4.30
CA GLY A 31 13.92 15.73 4.36
C GLY A 31 14.46 15.83 5.78
N ASN A 32 14.46 14.74 6.55
CA ASN A 32 15.01 14.73 7.91
C ASN A 32 15.55 13.37 8.39
N ALA A 33 15.32 12.27 7.68
CA ALA A 33 15.87 10.98 8.05
C ALA A 33 17.07 10.66 7.17
N ALA A 34 18.23 10.43 7.79
CA ALA A 34 19.38 9.77 7.17
C ALA A 34 19.00 8.32 6.84
N GLY A 35 18.16 8.14 5.83
CA GLY A 35 17.65 6.87 5.35
C GLY A 35 18.28 6.53 4.02
N ASN A 36 18.85 5.33 3.97
CA ASN A 36 19.42 4.60 2.84
C ASN A 36 18.86 5.05 1.46
N PRO A 37 19.72 5.42 0.48
CA PRO A 37 19.30 5.84 -0.86
C PRO A 37 18.44 4.82 -1.63
N ASP A 38 18.39 3.56 -1.18
CA ASP A 38 17.65 2.48 -1.83
C ASP A 38 16.17 2.37 -1.40
N SER A 39 15.74 3.16 -0.41
CA SER A 39 14.34 3.13 0.05
C SER A 39 13.49 4.10 -0.78
N ASN A 40 12.98 3.60 -1.91
CA ASN A 40 12.02 4.31 -2.76
C ASN A 40 10.65 4.40 -2.07
N ILE A 41 10.54 5.33 -1.12
CA ILE A 41 9.30 5.54 -0.38
C ILE A 41 8.34 6.43 -1.16
N ILE A 42 7.29 5.83 -1.72
CA ILE A 42 6.19 6.56 -2.37
C ILE A 42 5.02 6.66 -1.39
N MET A 43 4.77 7.89 -0.93
CA MET A 43 3.60 8.22 -0.10
C MET A 43 2.43 8.67 -0.99
N VAL A 44 1.26 8.03 -0.84
CA VAL A 44 0.04 8.35 -1.59
C VAL A 44 -1.16 8.43 -0.65
N ILE A 45 -2.14 9.29 -0.94
CA ILE A 45 -3.42 9.35 -0.20
C ILE A 45 -4.49 8.60 -0.99
N PHE A 46 -5.27 7.76 -0.32
CA PHE A 46 -6.36 6.99 -0.92
C PHE A 46 -7.53 6.84 0.07
N LEU A 47 -8.64 6.28 -0.39
CA LEU A 47 -9.77 5.95 0.48
C LEU A 47 -9.70 4.46 0.85
N LEU A 48 -9.59 4.15 2.14
CA LEU A 48 -9.79 2.81 2.68
C LEU A 48 -11.15 2.79 3.38
N ASN A 49 -12.09 1.98 2.88
CA ASN A 49 -13.47 1.94 3.40
C ASN A 49 -14.07 3.35 3.59
N ASN A 50 -13.96 4.20 2.56
CA ASN A 50 -14.43 5.60 2.58
C ASN A 50 -13.76 6.52 3.62
N ARG A 51 -12.64 6.13 4.22
CA ARG A 51 -11.80 6.99 5.07
C ARG A 51 -10.48 7.32 4.37
N TYR A 52 -10.08 8.58 4.41
CA TYR A 52 -8.77 8.98 3.88
C TYR A 52 -7.66 8.34 4.71
N ALA A 53 -6.79 7.59 4.05
CA ALA A 53 -5.63 6.95 4.65
C ALA A 53 -4.35 7.44 3.95
N SER A 54 -3.33 7.72 4.75
CA SER A 54 -1.95 7.86 4.28
C SER A 54 -1.36 6.48 3.97
N LYS A 55 -0.84 6.30 2.75
CA LYS A 55 -0.27 5.03 2.25
C LYS A 55 1.24 5.03 2.22
N PHE A 56 1.77 3.84 2.45
CA PHE A 56 3.07 3.43 1.99
C PHE A 56 2.94 2.21 1.06
N PHE A 57 3.34 2.31 -0.21
CA PHE A 57 3.55 1.12 -1.03
C PHE A 57 4.94 0.57 -0.71
N TYR A 58 5.02 -0.66 -0.23
CA TYR A 58 6.29 -1.22 0.24
C TYR A 58 6.53 -2.60 -0.36
N THR A 59 7.45 -2.65 -1.31
CA THR A 59 7.87 -3.92 -1.94
C THR A 59 8.64 -4.83 -0.98
N GLY A 60 9.15 -4.29 0.12
CA GLY A 60 9.82 -5.06 1.18
C GLY A 60 8.88 -5.71 2.20
N ALA A 61 7.56 -5.48 2.12
CA ALA A 61 6.60 -6.19 2.95
C ALA A 61 5.87 -7.26 2.16
N ASP A 62 5.89 -8.49 2.66
CA ASP A 62 5.13 -9.60 2.08
C ASP A 62 3.61 -9.48 2.27
N ARG A 63 3.20 -8.81 3.35
CA ARG A 63 1.80 -8.61 3.75
C ARG A 63 1.42 -7.14 3.77
N SER A 64 0.13 -6.86 3.62
CA SER A 64 -0.41 -5.53 3.80
C SER A 64 -0.87 -5.31 5.24
N PHE A 65 -0.60 -4.11 5.77
CA PHE A 65 -0.83 -3.73 7.16
C PHE A 65 -1.68 -2.46 7.28
N VAL A 66 -2.36 -2.33 8.41
CA VAL A 66 -3.11 -1.13 8.78
C VAL A 66 -2.79 -0.77 10.22
N SER A 67 -2.79 0.53 10.54
CA SER A 67 -2.55 0.96 11.90
C SER A 67 -3.74 0.54 12.78
N THR A 68 -3.48 0.07 14.00
CA THR A 68 -4.55 -0.28 14.96
C THR A 68 -5.47 0.92 15.23
N ALA A 69 -4.90 2.12 15.33
CA ALA A 69 -5.65 3.38 15.45
C ALA A 69 -6.60 3.60 14.27
N PHE A 70 -6.12 3.43 13.03
CA PHE A 70 -6.94 3.59 11.83
C PHE A 70 -7.95 2.46 11.65
N SER A 71 -7.61 1.23 12.06
CA SER A 71 -8.52 0.08 12.00
C SER A 71 -9.80 0.33 12.80
N SER A 72 -9.70 1.07 13.92
CA SER A 72 -10.84 1.45 14.75
C SER A 72 -11.76 2.48 14.06
N LEU A 73 -11.28 3.20 13.04
CA LEU A 73 -12.03 4.21 12.30
C LEU A 73 -12.82 3.65 11.11
N ILE A 74 -12.42 2.49 10.59
CA ILE A 74 -13.04 1.86 9.42
C ILE A 74 -14.13 0.84 9.79
N ASP A 75 -14.36 0.60 11.09
CA ASP A 75 -15.45 -0.21 11.68
C ASP A 75 -15.64 -1.57 11.00
N ILE A 76 -14.55 -2.35 10.91
CA ILE A 76 -14.54 -3.66 10.27
C ILE A 76 -14.25 -4.75 11.30
N ILE A 77 -14.94 -5.87 11.15
CA ILE A 77 -14.79 -7.06 11.98
C ILE A 77 -13.38 -7.66 11.79
N LEU A 78 -12.63 -7.75 12.89
CA LEU A 78 -11.40 -8.52 12.96
C LEU A 78 -11.72 -10.01 12.89
N THR A 79 -11.09 -10.72 11.95
CA THR A 79 -11.19 -12.17 11.83
C THR A 79 -9.96 -12.82 12.43
N PRO A 80 -10.07 -13.82 13.31
CA PRO A 80 -8.93 -14.61 13.76
C PRO A 80 -8.22 -15.28 12.58
N LEU A 81 -6.91 -15.39 12.65
CA LEU A 81 -6.11 -16.19 11.73
C LEU A 81 -5.91 -17.59 12.30
N ASP A 82 -5.88 -18.59 11.42
CA ASP A 82 -5.60 -19.98 11.82
C ASP A 82 -4.16 -20.14 12.35
N ASN A 83 -3.25 -19.29 11.89
CA ASN A 83 -1.85 -19.23 12.30
C ASN A 83 -1.46 -17.78 12.64
N HIS A 84 -0.57 -17.61 13.62
CA HIS A 84 0.00 -16.29 13.91
C HIS A 84 1.09 -15.93 12.89
N TYR A 85 1.27 -14.63 12.67
CA TYR A 85 2.32 -14.06 11.84
C TYR A 85 3.26 -13.23 12.71
N ASP A 86 4.54 -13.59 12.73
CA ASP A 86 5.57 -12.78 13.37
C ASP A 86 6.05 -11.71 12.38
N VAL A 87 5.97 -10.46 12.80
CA VAL A 87 6.39 -9.30 12.03
C VAL A 87 7.52 -8.59 12.77
N GLU A 88 8.68 -8.51 12.13
CA GLU A 88 9.81 -7.70 12.63
C GLU A 88 9.60 -6.24 12.22
N LEU A 89 9.54 -5.37 13.22
CA LEU A 89 9.43 -3.92 13.05
C LEU A 89 10.81 -3.30 12.78
N ALA A 90 10.82 -2.04 12.34
CA ALA A 90 12.05 -1.31 12.03
C ALA A 90 12.99 -1.10 13.24
N ASP A 91 12.47 -1.23 14.47
CA ASP A 91 13.24 -1.18 15.72
C ASP A 91 13.78 -2.57 16.15
N GLY A 92 13.57 -3.61 15.33
CA GLY A 92 13.97 -4.99 15.59
C GLY A 92 13.00 -5.75 16.51
N LYS A 93 11.90 -5.13 16.95
CA LYS A 93 10.89 -5.81 17.77
C LYS A 93 10.08 -6.77 16.90
N ILE A 94 9.85 -7.97 17.41
CA ILE A 94 8.94 -8.94 16.80
C ILE A 94 7.55 -8.80 17.42
N VAL A 95 6.53 -8.66 16.57
CA VAL A 95 5.12 -8.59 16.97
C VAL A 95 4.36 -9.74 16.32
N GLY A 96 3.72 -10.56 17.15
CA GLY A 96 2.82 -11.62 16.69
C GLY A 96 1.43 -11.08 16.35
N ILE A 97 0.96 -11.32 15.13
CA ILE A 97 -0.36 -10.95 14.64
C ILE A 97 -1.21 -12.21 14.49
N ASN A 98 -2.37 -12.23 15.14
CA ASN A 98 -3.31 -13.35 15.12
C ASN A 98 -4.69 -12.98 14.55
N THR A 99 -4.84 -11.76 14.02
CA THR A 99 -6.08 -11.27 13.43
C THR A 99 -5.82 -10.62 12.08
N ILE A 100 -6.85 -10.57 11.25
CA ILE A 100 -6.85 -9.94 9.94
C ILE A 100 -8.18 -9.26 9.68
N ILE A 101 -8.12 -8.12 9.01
CA ILE A 101 -9.28 -7.43 8.49
C ILE A 101 -9.43 -7.83 7.02
N ARG A 102 -10.49 -8.56 6.69
CA ARG A 102 -10.70 -9.09 5.34
C ARG A 102 -11.62 -8.21 4.53
N GLY A 103 -11.41 -8.19 3.22
CA GLY A 103 -12.37 -7.61 2.29
C GLY A 103 -12.49 -6.08 2.33
N CYS A 104 -11.48 -5.37 2.84
CA CYS A 104 -11.47 -3.90 2.80
C CYS A 104 -11.51 -3.40 1.36
N THR A 105 -12.17 -2.25 1.16
CA THR A 105 -12.20 -1.54 -0.11
C THR A 105 -11.10 -0.49 -0.13
N LEU A 106 -10.04 -0.79 -0.88
CA LEU A 106 -9.00 0.15 -1.28
C LEU A 106 -9.45 0.86 -2.55
N ASN A 107 -9.94 2.08 -2.43
CA ASN A 107 -10.30 2.91 -3.58
C ASN A 107 -9.11 3.75 -4.02
N PHE A 108 -8.51 3.34 -5.14
CA PHE A 108 -7.38 4.00 -5.78
C PHE A 108 -7.82 4.61 -7.11
N LEU A 109 -7.72 5.95 -7.25
CA LEU A 109 -8.13 6.67 -8.47
C LEU A 109 -9.57 6.36 -8.93
N ASN A 110 -10.52 6.23 -8.01
CA ASN A 110 -11.92 5.84 -8.26
C ASN A 110 -12.10 4.39 -8.74
N HIS A 111 -11.09 3.54 -8.56
CA HIS A 111 -11.19 2.11 -8.78
C HIS A 111 -11.17 1.39 -7.42
N PRO A 112 -12.33 0.91 -6.93
CA PRO A 112 -12.39 0.12 -5.71
C PRO A 112 -11.80 -1.27 -5.93
N LEU A 113 -10.81 -1.62 -5.12
CA LEU A 113 -10.11 -2.90 -5.15
C LEU A 113 -10.15 -3.53 -3.76
N THR A 114 -10.30 -4.85 -3.70
CA THR A 114 -10.31 -5.57 -2.42
C THR A 114 -8.90 -5.75 -1.87
N ILE A 115 -8.74 -5.56 -0.57
CA ILE A 115 -7.50 -5.79 0.17
C ILE A 115 -7.79 -6.40 1.54
N ASP A 116 -6.89 -7.28 2.00
CA ASP A 116 -6.90 -7.80 3.36
C ASP A 116 -5.74 -7.15 4.12
N LEU A 117 -5.96 -6.77 5.37
CA LEU A 117 -5.02 -5.95 6.15
C LEU A 117 -4.79 -6.56 7.53
N MET A 118 -3.52 -6.71 7.90
CA MET A 118 -3.11 -7.12 9.23
C MET A 118 -2.96 -5.87 10.13
N PRO A 119 -3.71 -5.77 11.25
CA PRO A 119 -3.58 -4.63 12.14
C PRO A 119 -2.26 -4.70 12.91
N ILE A 120 -1.51 -3.61 12.93
CA ILE A 120 -0.25 -3.47 13.67
C ILE A 120 -0.07 -2.02 14.13
N GLU A 121 0.80 -1.77 15.10
CA GLU A 121 1.19 -0.39 15.44
C GLU A 121 2.09 0.17 14.32
N LEU A 122 1.49 0.99 13.46
CA LEU A 122 2.20 1.77 12.45
C LEU A 122 2.35 3.18 13.00
N GLY A 123 3.59 3.68 13.11
CA GLY A 123 3.89 4.98 13.72
C GLY A 123 3.10 6.15 13.12
N SER A 124 3.56 6.73 12.01
CA SER A 124 2.91 7.88 11.37
C SER A 124 2.06 7.53 10.14
N PHE A 125 1.93 6.24 9.83
CA PHE A 125 1.27 5.77 8.61
C PHE A 125 -0.03 5.06 8.94
N ASP A 126 -1.07 5.27 8.13
CA ASP A 126 -2.36 4.60 8.33
C ASP A 126 -2.36 3.19 7.74
N ALA A 127 -1.67 2.97 6.62
CA ALA A 127 -1.59 1.65 5.97
C ALA A 127 -0.30 1.44 5.17
N ILE A 128 0.19 0.20 5.18
CA ILE A 128 1.26 -0.30 4.32
C ILE A 128 0.64 -1.30 3.35
N ILE A 129 0.83 -1.11 2.05
CA ILE A 129 0.37 -2.07 1.04
C ILE A 129 1.57 -2.84 0.52
N GLY A 130 1.58 -4.12 0.87
CA GLY A 130 2.66 -5.06 0.59
C GLY A 130 2.47 -5.84 -0.70
N MET A 131 3.33 -6.83 -0.87
CA MET A 131 3.43 -7.67 -2.06
C MET A 131 2.23 -8.60 -2.25
N ASP A 132 1.53 -8.98 -1.19
CA ASP A 132 0.28 -9.74 -1.25
C ASP A 132 -0.79 -9.06 -2.11
N TRP A 133 -0.97 -7.76 -1.95
CA TRP A 133 -1.90 -6.97 -2.74
C TRP A 133 -1.31 -6.60 -4.10
N LEU A 134 -0.05 -6.14 -4.13
CA LEU A 134 0.61 -5.72 -5.37
C LEU A 134 0.66 -6.84 -6.41
N ARG A 135 1.01 -8.07 -6.00
CA ARG A 135 1.03 -9.24 -6.90
C ARG A 135 -0.37 -9.64 -7.34
N ARG A 136 -1.35 -9.63 -6.42
CA ARG A 136 -2.75 -9.99 -6.71
C ARG A 136 -3.35 -9.12 -7.81
N HIS A 137 -2.98 -7.83 -7.85
CA HIS A 137 -3.50 -6.87 -8.81
C HIS A 137 -2.52 -6.52 -9.93
N HIS A 138 -1.42 -7.28 -10.08
CA HIS A 138 -0.40 -7.04 -11.10
C HIS A 138 0.07 -5.57 -11.14
N ALA A 139 0.20 -4.96 -9.96
CA ALA A 139 0.49 -3.55 -9.84
C ALA A 139 1.95 -3.29 -10.20
N VAL A 140 2.16 -2.37 -11.14
CA VAL A 140 3.49 -1.89 -11.51
C VAL A 140 3.72 -0.53 -10.85
N ILE A 141 4.71 -0.49 -9.96
CA ILE A 141 5.19 0.75 -9.35
C ILE A 141 6.30 1.30 -10.25
N VAL A 142 6.01 2.38 -10.96
CA VAL A 142 7.01 3.10 -11.75
C VAL A 142 7.48 4.28 -10.93
N CYS A 143 8.71 4.18 -10.42
CA CYS A 143 9.44 5.31 -9.85
C CYS A 143 10.14 6.04 -11.00
N ASP A 144 9.81 7.29 -11.24
CA ASP A 144 10.65 8.15 -12.06
C ASP A 144 11.67 8.84 -11.15
N GLU A 145 12.90 9.01 -11.62
CA GLU A 145 13.87 9.83 -10.91
C GLU A 145 13.30 11.26 -10.84
N LYS A 146 13.38 11.88 -9.66
CA LYS A 146 12.95 13.26 -9.50
C LYS A 146 13.73 14.12 -10.51
N LEU A 147 13.03 14.79 -11.44
CA LEU A 147 13.61 15.94 -12.14
C LEU A 147 13.96 17.00 -11.08
N VAL A 148 15.27 17.23 -10.93
CA VAL A 148 15.87 18.23 -10.03
C VAL A 148 15.45 19.63 -10.44
#